data_AF-A0AA96VE94-F1
#
_entry.id   AF-A0AA96VE94-F1
#
_cell.length_a   1.000
_cell.length_b   1.000
_cell.length_c   1.000
_cell.angle_alpha   90.00
_cell.angle_beta   90.00
_cell.angle_gamma   90.00
#
_symmetry.space_group_name_H-M   'P 1'
#
loop_
_entity.id
_entity.type
_entity.pdbx_description
1 polymer ?
#
loop_
_entity_poly.entity_id
_entity_poly.type
_entity_poly.pdbx_seq_one_letter_code
_entity_poly.pdbx_strand_id
1 'polypeptide(L)'
;MSETKYHFKREGNHVKVSSQAELSVQSIPTEPITSKQVKRSIWSKIGAFFGVLFSGIMMILGFLIATPFFILSVLYHWLVMFIGLSIFWVIAFFAYQVFILDAETAGNPFDSGWTVLALLILALIGAIMSSLAE
;
A
#
# COMPACT_ATOMS: atom_id res chain seq x y z
N MET A 1 -3.82 -20.10 -74.84
CA MET A 1 -4.28 -18.93 -74.07
C MET A 1 -5.62 -19.30 -73.44
N SER A 2 -5.72 -19.42 -72.12
CA SER A 2 -6.98 -19.78 -71.44
C SER A 2 -7.69 -18.50 -70.97
N GLU A 3 -8.90 -18.27 -71.46
CA GLU A 3 -9.72 -17.11 -71.06
C GLU A 3 -10.36 -17.35 -69.69
N THR A 4 -10.03 -16.52 -68.71
CA THR A 4 -10.65 -16.55 -67.38
C THR A 4 -11.99 -15.82 -67.44
N LYS A 5 -13.10 -16.53 -67.31
CA LYS A 5 -14.45 -15.94 -67.26
C LYS A 5 -14.74 -15.40 -65.86
N TYR A 6 -15.05 -14.11 -65.76
CA TYR A 6 -15.41 -13.43 -64.53
C TYR A 6 -16.91 -13.16 -64.46
N HIS A 7 -17.49 -13.29 -63.27
CA HIS A 7 -18.87 -12.95 -63.01
C HIS A 7 -18.96 -11.69 -62.14
N PHE A 8 -19.79 -10.74 -62.57
CA PHE A 8 -20.02 -9.48 -61.88
C PHE A 8 -21.40 -9.54 -61.22
N LYS A 9 -21.45 -9.38 -59.89
CA LYS A 9 -22.71 -9.27 -59.16
C LYS A 9 -22.73 -7.96 -58.40
N ARG A 10 -23.79 -7.16 -58.59
CA ARG A 10 -23.98 -5.90 -57.89
C ARG A 10 -24.66 -6.16 -56.55
N GLU A 11 -24.03 -5.76 -55.46
CA GLU A 11 -24.61 -5.76 -54.12
C GLU A 11 -24.73 -4.31 -53.64
N GLY A 12 -25.94 -3.76 -53.74
CA GLY A 12 -26.22 -2.36 -53.40
C GLY A 12 -25.41 -1.37 -54.25
N ASN A 13 -24.59 -0.54 -53.60
CA ASN A 13 -23.83 0.53 -54.25
C ASN A 13 -22.40 0.16 -54.67
N HIS A 14 -22.02 -1.13 -54.57
CA HIS A 14 -20.74 -1.64 -55.06
C HIS A 14 -20.94 -2.89 -55.92
N VAL A 15 -20.00 -3.13 -56.85
CA VAL A 15 -19.99 -4.30 -57.72
C VAL A 15 -18.87 -5.21 -57.26
N LYS A 16 -19.20 -6.44 -56.89
CA LYS A 16 -18.24 -7.45 -56.51
C LYS A 16 -17.95 -8.33 -57.72
N VAL A 17 -16.67 -8.50 -58.02
CA VAL A 17 -16.18 -9.36 -59.11
C VAL A 17 -15.64 -10.62 -58.45
N SER A 18 -16.22 -11.77 -58.78
CA SER A 18 -15.72 -13.06 -58.29
C SER A 18 -15.31 -13.93 -59.47
N SER A 19 -14.18 -14.61 -59.29
CA SER A 19 -13.74 -15.63 -60.24
C SER A 19 -14.50 -16.94 -59.98
N GLN A 20 -14.70 -17.75 -61.02
CA GLN A 20 -15.48 -19.00 -60.89
C GLN A 20 -14.88 -19.99 -59.87
N ALA A 21 -13.57 -19.87 -59.57
CA ALA A 21 -12.88 -20.64 -58.54
C ALA A 21 -13.25 -20.23 -57.09
N GLU A 22 -13.69 -18.98 -56.86
CA GLU A 22 -14.12 -18.52 -55.52
C GLU A 22 -15.56 -18.94 -55.21
N LEU A 23 -16.42 -19.05 -56.23
CA LEU A 23 -17.81 -19.51 -56.07
C LEU A 23 -17.90 -20.98 -55.59
N SER A 24 -16.95 -21.84 -55.96
CA SER A 24 -16.92 -23.24 -55.51
C SER A 24 -16.47 -23.41 -54.06
N VAL A 25 -15.79 -22.41 -53.48
CA VAL A 25 -15.35 -22.44 -52.07
C VAL A 25 -16.48 -21.95 -51.14
N GLN A 26 -17.40 -21.15 -51.67
CA GLN A 26 -18.47 -20.50 -50.90
C GLN A 26 -19.77 -21.30 -50.78
N SER A 27 -19.75 -22.61 -51.09
CA SER A 27 -20.89 -23.52 -50.90
C SER A 27 -20.84 -24.35 -49.62
N ILE A 28 -19.90 -24.07 -48.71
CA ILE A 28 -19.88 -24.72 -47.39
C ILE A 28 -20.85 -23.95 -46.48
N PRO A 29 -21.94 -24.58 -45.97
CA PRO A 29 -22.85 -23.92 -45.05
C PRO A 29 -22.07 -23.63 -43.76
N THR A 30 -21.76 -22.36 -43.52
CA THR A 30 -21.23 -21.94 -42.22
C THR A 30 -22.42 -21.81 -41.29
N GLU A 31 -22.65 -22.84 -40.46
CA GLU A 31 -23.60 -22.72 -39.35
C GLU A 31 -23.28 -21.47 -38.53
N PRO A 32 -24.28 -20.65 -38.16
CA PRO A 32 -24.04 -19.58 -37.20
C PRO A 32 -23.71 -20.24 -35.86
N ILE A 33 -22.46 -20.11 -35.43
CA ILE A 33 -22.05 -20.42 -34.05
C ILE A 33 -22.79 -19.43 -33.16
N THR A 34 -24.01 -19.81 -32.77
CA THR A 34 -24.78 -19.10 -31.76
C THR A 34 -23.93 -19.09 -30.50
N SER A 35 -23.51 -17.91 -30.05
CA SER A 35 -22.90 -17.75 -28.74
C SER A 35 -23.92 -18.25 -27.73
N LYS A 36 -23.71 -19.47 -27.21
CA LYS A 36 -24.50 -20.02 -26.11
C LYS A 36 -24.51 -18.97 -25.01
N GLN A 37 -25.63 -18.26 -24.87
CA GLN A 37 -25.86 -17.44 -23.70
C GLN A 37 -25.87 -18.40 -22.51
N VAL A 38 -24.73 -18.48 -21.83
CA VAL A 38 -24.59 -19.23 -20.60
C VAL A 38 -25.63 -18.64 -19.66
N LYS A 39 -26.74 -19.37 -19.45
CA LYS A 39 -27.71 -19.06 -18.40
C LYS A 39 -26.89 -18.91 -17.13
N ARG A 40 -26.67 -17.66 -16.69
CA ARG A 40 -26.02 -17.37 -15.41
C ARG A 40 -26.93 -17.93 -14.35
N SER A 41 -26.64 -19.17 -13.97
CA SER A 41 -27.34 -19.93 -12.95
C SER A 41 -27.39 -19.07 -11.69
N ILE A 42 -28.57 -18.89 -11.14
CA ILE A 42 -28.81 -18.17 -9.87
C ILE A 42 -27.97 -18.78 -8.74
N TRP A 43 -27.60 -20.06 -8.88
CA TRP A 43 -26.69 -20.80 -8.01
C TRP A 43 -25.25 -20.26 -8.02
N SER A 44 -24.76 -19.72 -9.15
CA SER A 44 -23.46 -19.03 -9.21
C SER A 44 -23.45 -17.71 -8.43
N LYS A 45 -24.61 -17.03 -8.33
CA LYS A 45 -24.74 -15.80 -7.54
C LYS A 45 -24.82 -16.09 -6.03
N ILE A 46 -25.42 -17.21 -5.64
CA ILE A 46 -25.53 -17.60 -4.22
C ILE A 46 -24.15 -17.94 -3.64
N GLY A 47 -23.31 -18.69 -4.38
CA GLY A 47 -21.95 -19.01 -3.96
C GLY A 47 -21.05 -17.77 -3.87
N ALA A 48 -21.19 -16.84 -4.82
CA ALA A 48 -20.48 -15.55 -4.77
C ALA A 48 -20.91 -14.70 -3.56
N PHE A 49 -22.19 -14.72 -3.20
CA PHE A 49 -22.72 -14.00 -2.04
C PHE A 49 -22.16 -14.54 -0.72
N PHE A 50 -22.13 -15.86 -0.55
CA PHE A 50 -21.49 -16.48 0.62
C PHE A 50 -19.97 -16.26 0.65
N GLY A 51 -19.30 -16.21 -0.51
CA GLY A 51 -17.88 -15.86 -0.60
C GLY A 51 -17.59 -14.44 -0.11
N VAL A 52 -18.40 -13.46 -0.52
CA VAL A 52 -18.28 -12.06 -0.06
C VAL A 52 -18.60 -11.95 1.43
N LEU A 53 -19.65 -12.63 1.90
CA LEU A 53 -20.03 -12.61 3.31
C LEU A 53 -18.94 -13.23 4.21
N PHE A 54 -18.39 -14.38 3.79
CA PHE A 54 -17.30 -15.04 4.50
C PHE A 54 -16.01 -14.21 4.49
N SER A 55 -15.69 -13.56 3.36
CA SER A 55 -14.58 -12.61 3.28
C SER A 55 -14.75 -11.44 4.24
N GLY A 56 -15.96 -10.87 4.33
CA GLY A 56 -16.27 -9.80 5.28
C GLY A 56 -16.11 -10.25 6.74
N ILE A 57 -16.61 -11.45 7.07
CA ILE A 57 -16.45 -12.03 8.42
C ILE A 57 -14.99 -12.25 8.76
N MET A 58 -14.20 -12.81 7.84
CA MET A 58 -12.76 -13.04 8.07
C MET A 58 -11.98 -11.74 8.20
N MET A 59 -12.36 -10.69 7.46
CA MET A 59 -11.78 -9.35 7.61
C MET A 59 -12.07 -8.77 9.01
N ILE A 60 -13.31 -8.86 9.48
CA ILE A 60 -13.70 -8.36 10.81
C ILE A 60 -12.98 -9.13 11.91
N LEU A 61 -12.89 -10.45 11.81
CA LEU A 61 -12.15 -11.28 12.76
C LEU A 61 -10.67 -10.94 12.77
N GLY A 62 -10.06 -10.78 11.59
CA GLY A 62 -8.67 -10.35 11.46
C GLY A 62 -8.43 -8.99 12.12
N PHE A 63 -9.30 -8.02 11.88
CA PHE A 63 -9.24 -6.71 12.53
C PHE A 63 -9.41 -6.82 14.06
N LEU A 64 -10.37 -7.60 14.53
CA LEU A 64 -10.66 -7.76 15.96
C LEU A 64 -9.50 -8.41 16.72
N ILE A 65 -8.75 -9.30 16.06
CA ILE A 65 -7.55 -9.92 16.63
C ILE A 65 -6.34 -8.99 16.49
N ALA A 66 -6.12 -8.36 15.34
CA ALA A 66 -4.94 -7.52 15.11
C ALA A 66 -4.94 -6.23 15.95
N THR A 67 -6.12 -5.62 16.16
CA THR A 67 -6.26 -4.35 16.89
C THR A 67 -5.72 -4.40 18.33
N PRO A 68 -6.07 -5.38 19.19
CA PRO A 68 -5.50 -5.44 20.54
C PRO A 68 -3.99 -5.67 20.55
N PHE A 69 -3.44 -6.49 19.63
CA PHE A 69 -1.99 -6.67 19.52
C PHE A 69 -1.28 -5.40 19.07
N PHE A 70 -1.86 -4.66 18.13
CA PHE A 70 -1.35 -3.36 17.71
C PHE A 70 -1.32 -2.37 18.88
N ILE A 71 -2.42 -2.25 19.63
CA ILE A 71 -2.50 -1.37 20.80
C ILE A 71 -1.46 -1.76 21.85
N LEU A 72 -1.32 -3.06 22.16
CA LEU A 72 -0.31 -3.56 23.10
C LEU A 72 1.11 -3.23 22.65
N SER A 73 1.41 -3.40 21.36
CA SER A 73 2.72 -3.08 20.79
C SER A 73 3.03 -1.59 20.91
N VAL A 74 2.10 -0.71 20.51
CA VAL A 74 2.28 0.74 20.63
C VAL A 74 2.45 1.14 22.10
N LEU A 75 1.65 0.59 23.00
CA LEU A 75 1.72 0.89 24.42
C LEU A 75 3.06 0.48 25.05
N TYR A 76 3.63 -0.65 24.62
CA TYR A 76 4.96 -1.07 25.06
C TYR A 76 6.06 -0.11 24.60
N HIS A 77 6.04 0.34 23.34
CA HIS A 77 7.01 1.31 22.84
C HIS A 77 6.89 2.66 23.58
N TRP A 78 5.66 3.10 23.85
CA TRP A 78 5.42 4.28 24.68
C TRP A 78 6.01 4.14 26.08
N LEU A 79 5.85 2.98 26.73
CA LEU A 79 6.42 2.73 28.05
C LEU A 79 7.96 2.83 28.03
N VAL A 80 8.62 2.21 27.06
CA VAL A 80 10.08 2.28 26.91
C VAL A 80 10.54 3.72 26.70
N MET A 81 9.83 4.47 25.86
CA MET A 81 10.05 5.89 25.64
C MET A 81 9.93 6.72 26.92
N PHE A 82 8.89 6.49 27.71
CA PHE A 82 8.69 7.18 28.98
C PHE A 82 9.82 6.90 29.97
N ILE A 83 10.31 5.66 30.03
CA ILE A 83 11.44 5.29 30.88
C ILE A 83 12.70 6.03 30.43
N GLY A 84 13.00 6.00 29.13
CA GLY A 84 14.14 6.73 28.55
C GLY A 84 14.08 8.23 28.81
N LEU A 85 12.91 8.84 28.62
CA LEU A 85 12.66 10.25 28.88
C LEU A 85 12.81 10.60 30.36
N SER A 86 12.36 9.73 31.26
CA SER A 86 12.48 9.92 32.71
C SER A 86 13.95 9.91 33.14
N ILE A 87 14.73 8.94 32.65
CA ILE A 87 16.17 8.86 32.91
C ILE A 87 16.87 10.12 32.37
N PHE A 88 16.54 10.53 31.14
CA PHE A 88 17.08 11.75 30.54
C PHE A 88 16.80 12.98 31.41
N TRP A 89 15.57 13.17 31.89
CA TRP A 89 15.22 14.32 32.72
C TRP A 89 15.95 14.35 34.07
N VAL A 90 16.18 13.19 34.69
CA VAL A 90 16.99 13.11 35.91
C VAL A 90 18.42 13.57 35.63
N ILE A 91 19.03 13.10 34.55
CA ILE A 91 20.39 13.53 34.15
C ILE A 91 20.41 15.03 33.84
N ALA A 92 19.43 15.54 33.10
CA ALA A 92 19.30 16.95 32.77
C ALA A 92 19.19 17.83 34.02
N PHE A 93 18.42 17.39 35.03
CA PHE A 93 18.30 18.10 36.30
C PHE A 93 19.65 18.23 37.02
N PHE A 94 20.43 17.15 37.11
CA PHE A 94 21.77 17.22 37.70
C PHE A 94 22.73 18.10 36.89
N ALA A 95 22.71 17.99 35.56
CA ALA A 95 23.52 18.85 34.71
C ALA A 95 23.16 20.34 34.90
N TYR A 96 21.87 20.66 35.02
CA TYR A 96 21.40 22.01 35.28
C TYR A 96 21.91 22.55 36.64
N GLN A 97 21.84 21.73 37.69
CA GLN A 97 22.35 22.11 39.01
C GLN A 97 23.85 22.41 38.98
N VAL A 98 24.65 21.50 38.41
CA VAL A 98 26.12 21.58 38.45
C VAL A 98 26.68 22.65 37.50
N PHE A 99 26.12 22.78 36.29
CA PHE A 99 26.73 23.64 35.27
C PHE A 99 26.08 25.02 35.16
N ILE A 100 24.82 25.17 35.58
CA ILE A 100 24.12 26.45 35.49
C ILE A 100 24.04 27.09 36.88
N LEU A 101 23.42 26.43 37.85
CA LEU A 101 23.20 27.02 39.18
C LEU A 101 24.48 27.14 40.01
N ASP A 102 25.34 26.12 40.05
CA ASP A 102 26.63 26.19 40.74
C ASP A 102 27.63 27.12 40.03
N ALA A 103 27.45 27.37 38.74
CA ALA A 103 28.29 28.31 38.02
C ALA A 103 27.85 29.77 38.24
N GLU A 104 26.55 30.03 38.45
CA GLU A 104 26.04 31.37 38.83
C GLU A 104 26.57 31.84 40.19
N THR A 105 26.77 30.93 41.17
CA THR A 105 27.40 31.29 42.44
C THR A 105 28.89 31.62 42.29
N ALA A 106 29.54 31.12 41.23
CA ALA A 106 30.94 31.37 40.91
C ALA A 106 31.17 32.49 39.87
N GLY A 107 30.13 33.00 39.20
CA GLY A 107 30.23 34.04 38.17
C GLY A 107 29.30 33.77 36.96
N ASN A 108 29.70 34.19 35.76
CA ASN A 108 28.94 33.92 34.54
C ASN A 108 29.03 32.40 34.21
N PRO A 109 27.90 31.68 34.12
CA PRO A 109 27.90 30.25 33.84
C PRO A 109 28.49 29.90 32.47
N PHE A 110 28.65 30.85 31.55
CA PHE A 110 29.17 30.59 30.20
C PHE A 110 30.65 30.99 29.99
N ASP A 111 31.32 31.58 30.98
CA ASP A 111 32.69 32.12 30.81
C ASP A 111 33.74 31.02 30.57
N SER A 112 33.57 29.85 31.20
CA SER A 112 34.55 28.77 31.13
C SER A 112 34.33 27.82 29.92
N GLY A 113 33.26 28.02 29.15
CA GLY A 113 32.88 27.15 28.01
C GLY A 113 32.40 25.74 28.38
N TRP A 114 32.62 25.29 29.62
CA TRP A 114 32.22 23.97 30.12
C TRP A 114 30.72 23.76 30.11
N THR A 115 29.95 24.79 30.43
CA THR A 115 28.48 24.75 30.42
C THR A 115 27.91 24.54 29.02
N VAL A 116 28.52 25.15 28.00
CA VAL A 116 28.14 24.95 26.59
C VAL A 116 28.44 23.51 26.16
N LEU A 117 29.60 22.98 26.54
CA LEU A 117 29.99 21.59 26.25
C LEU A 117 29.06 20.58 26.95
N ALA A 118 28.71 20.82 28.21
CA ALA A 118 27.77 20.00 28.96
C ALA A 118 26.37 19.98 28.33
N LEU A 119 25.87 21.15 27.90
CA LEU A 119 24.59 21.25 27.19
C LEU A 119 24.62 20.53 25.84
N LEU A 120 25.73 20.59 25.10
CA LEU A 120 25.90 19.85 23.85
C LEU A 120 25.91 18.33 24.05
N ILE A 121 26.61 17.84 25.09
CA ILE A 121 26.60 16.41 25.43
C ILE A 121 25.19 15.97 25.84
N LEU A 122 24.50 16.78 26.65
CA LEU A 122 23.12 16.48 27.06
C LEU A 122 22.18 16.44 25.85
N ALA A 123 22.29 17.40 24.93
CA ALA A 123 21.53 17.44 23.69
C ALA A 123 21.83 16.22 22.80
N LEU A 124 23.11 15.80 22.70
CA LEU A 124 23.51 14.62 21.96
C LEU A 124 22.92 13.33 22.55
N ILE A 125 22.96 13.17 23.88
CA ILE A 125 22.35 12.02 24.56
C ILE A 125 20.84 12.01 24.31
N GLY A 126 20.17 13.16 24.43
CA GLY A 126 18.74 13.28 24.13
C GLY A 126 18.41 12.90 22.69
N ALA A 127 19.22 13.34 21.72
CA ALA A 127 19.05 13.00 20.31
C ALA A 127 19.24 11.49 20.05
N ILE A 128 20.27 10.86 20.65
CA ILE A 128 20.50 9.41 20.53
C ILE A 128 19.32 8.63 21.11
N MET A 129 18.88 9.00 22.32
CA MET A 129 17.73 8.37 22.98
C MET A 129 16.44 8.52 22.16
N SER A 130 16.21 9.69 21.57
CA SER A 130 15.07 9.93 20.69
C SER A 130 15.15 9.11 19.40
N SER A 131 16.36 8.92 18.84
CA SER A 131 16.56 8.14 17.61
C SER A 131 16.46 6.62 17.80
N LEU A 132 16.73 6.13 19.02
CA LEU A 132 16.58 4.72 19.39
C LEU A 132 15.13 4.31 19.66
N ALA A 133 14.24 5.29 19.76
CA ALA A 133 12.82 5.07 20.02
C ALA A 133 11.95 5.00 18.74
N GLU A 134 12.55 5.28 17.59
CA GLU A 134 12.01 5.00 16.25
C GLU A 134 12.27 3.54 15.85
#